data_AF-A0A2W4XJI6-F1
#
_entry.id   AF-A0A2W4XJI6-F1
#
_cell.length_a   1.000
_cell.length_b   1.000
_cell.length_c   1.000
_cell.angle_alpha   90.00
_cell.angle_beta   90.00
_cell.angle_gamma   90.00
#
_symmetry.space_group_name_H-M   'P 1'
#
loop_
_entity.id
_entity.type
_entity.pdbx_description
1 polymer ?
#
loop_
_entity_poly.entity_id
_entity_poly.type
_entity_poly.pdbx_seq_one_letter_code
_entity_poly.pdbx_strand_id
1 'polypeptide(L)'
;MAILDSKGRLFGKLSLLDLGAALAILMVVFGIFFYPGATGSVAQVNAKTQEIEVDVIARGLTVLNPETFLSDLAKTKSTKIIVRNQPYGQIGVKKVQALPRSVAVPQPDGTVKSYPDPRPELSYTADMLITLGGKAQITDDGPVLGVPIKIGTPIEIEGQSYHFNVSTVAVRVLN
;
A
#
# COMPACT_ATOMS: atom_id res chain seq x y z
N MET A 1 53.40 42.38 22.42
CA MET A 1 52.13 43.08 22.12
C MET A 1 51.01 42.23 22.69
N ALA A 2 50.03 42.83 23.37
CA ALA A 2 48.92 42.06 23.94
C ALA A 2 48.06 41.48 22.80
N ILE A 3 47.83 40.16 22.83
CA ILE A 3 47.07 39.42 21.80
C ILE A 3 45.58 39.84 21.84
N LEU A 4 45.12 40.31 23.01
CA LEU A 4 43.79 40.82 23.26
C LEU A 4 43.88 42.24 23.82
N ASP A 5 43.14 43.18 23.23
CA ASP A 5 42.91 44.51 23.80
C ASP A 5 41.81 44.45 24.89
N SER A 6 41.83 45.41 25.81
CA SER A 6 40.84 45.69 26.88
C SER A 6 39.37 45.69 26.42
N LYS A 7 39.12 45.84 25.11
CA LYS A 7 37.80 45.80 24.47
C LYS A 7 37.46 44.43 23.84
N GLY A 8 38.24 43.39 24.12
CA GLY A 8 38.02 42.04 23.60
C GLY A 8 38.30 41.89 22.10
N ARG A 9 39.22 42.71 21.55
CA ARG A 9 39.59 42.68 20.13
C ARG A 9 40.89 41.91 19.92
N LEU A 10 40.90 40.95 18.99
CA LEU A 10 42.10 40.29 18.50
C LEU A 10 42.85 41.24 17.57
N PHE A 11 44.13 41.49 17.87
CA PHE A 11 45.01 42.37 17.08
C PHE A 11 44.44 43.79 16.82
N GLY A 12 43.54 44.28 17.66
CA GLY A 12 42.92 45.61 17.57
C GLY A 12 41.93 45.80 16.41
N LYS A 13 41.74 44.80 15.54
CA LYS A 13 40.95 44.91 14.30
C LYS A 13 39.69 44.04 14.28
N LEU A 14 39.74 42.84 14.86
CA LEU A 14 38.57 41.95 14.92
C LEU A 14 38.05 41.82 16.34
N SER A 15 36.73 41.94 16.51
CA SER A 15 36.06 41.61 17.77
C SER A 15 36.08 40.08 17.98
N LEU A 16 36.38 39.62 19.19
CA LEU A 16 36.27 38.20 19.53
C LEU A 16 34.84 37.67 19.34
N LEU A 17 33.85 38.56 19.47
CA LEU A 17 32.43 38.26 19.21
C LEU A 17 32.17 37.97 17.72
N ASP A 18 32.75 38.76 16.82
CA ASP A 18 32.62 38.53 15.36
C ASP A 18 33.31 37.24 14.94
N LEU A 19 34.46 36.91 15.57
CA LEU A 19 35.16 35.66 15.30
C LEU A 19 34.31 34.45 15.74
N GLY A 20 33.65 34.55 16.90
CA GLY A 20 32.71 33.53 17.37
C GLY A 20 31.51 33.36 16.44
N ALA A 21 30.92 34.48 15.98
CA ALA A 21 29.81 34.45 15.02
C ALA A 21 30.21 33.82 13.68
N ALA A 22 31.39 34.19 13.15
CA ALA A 22 31.91 33.61 11.92
C ALA A 22 32.13 32.10 12.04
N LEU A 23 32.68 31.64 13.17
CA LEU A 23 32.94 30.21 13.43
C LEU A 23 31.63 29.43 13.57
N ALA A 24 30.61 30.00 14.22
CA ALA A 24 29.28 29.40 14.30
C ALA A 24 28.64 29.24 12.91
N ILE A 25 28.72 30.27 12.05
CA ILE A 25 28.23 30.20 10.67
C ILE A 25 28.97 29.10 9.89
N LEU A 26 30.29 29.02 10.05
CA LEU A 26 31.11 28.00 9.39
C LEU A 26 30.72 26.58 9.81
N MET A 27 30.45 26.36 11.10
CA MET A 27 29.95 25.07 11.61
C MET A 27 28.56 24.72 11.06
N VAL A 28 27.66 25.69 10.91
CA VAL A 28 26.33 25.46 10.33
C VAL A 28 26.44 25.09 8.85
N VAL A 29 27.24 25.82 8.07
CA VAL A 29 27.49 25.50 6.66
C VAL A 29 28.10 24.11 6.53
N PHE A 30 29.12 23.80 7.33
CA PHE A 30 29.73 22.48 7.33
C PHE A 30 28.73 21.38 7.69
N GLY A 31 27.88 21.61 8.70
CA GLY A 31 26.80 20.70 9.08
C GLY A 31 25.84 20.42 7.93
N ILE A 32 25.39 21.45 7.20
CA ILE A 32 24.44 21.29 6.09
C ILE A 32 25.04 20.51 4.92
N PHE A 33 26.31 20.79 4.56
CA PHE A 33 26.94 20.19 3.38
C PHE A 33 27.57 18.82 3.63
N PHE A 34 28.12 18.56 4.82
CA PHE A 34 28.78 17.30 5.16
C PHE A 34 27.88 16.33 5.93
N TYR A 35 26.86 16.83 6.62
CA TYR A 35 25.84 16.04 7.28
C TYR A 35 24.45 16.56 6.89
N PRO A 36 24.05 16.43 5.61
CA PRO A 36 22.66 16.69 5.24
C PRO A 36 21.82 15.79 6.13
N GLY A 37 21.15 16.39 7.13
CA GLY A 37 20.39 15.65 8.13
C GLY A 37 19.51 14.64 7.41
N ALA A 38 19.40 13.42 7.95
CA ALA A 38 18.70 12.29 7.33
C ALA A 38 17.26 12.68 6.93
N THR A 39 17.14 13.31 5.77
CA THR A 39 15.90 13.88 5.20
C THR A 39 15.29 12.91 4.21
N GLY A 40 15.95 11.78 3.97
CA GLY A 40 15.37 10.59 3.35
C GLY A 40 15.03 9.58 4.43
N SER A 41 13.78 9.12 4.43
CA SER A 41 13.31 7.99 5.23
C SER A 41 14.33 6.84 5.22
N VAL A 42 15.03 6.64 6.34
CA VAL A 42 16.01 5.57 6.53
C VAL A 42 15.41 4.16 6.37
N ALA A 43 14.08 4.04 6.27
CA ALA A 43 13.38 2.78 6.03
C ALA A 43 13.44 2.28 4.58
N GLN A 44 13.87 3.11 3.61
CA GLN A 44 13.77 2.75 2.18
C GLN A 44 15.08 2.38 1.49
N VAL A 45 16.24 2.61 2.12
CA VAL A 45 17.54 2.53 1.44
C VAL A 45 17.96 1.09 1.10
N ASN A 46 17.37 0.06 1.72
CA ASN A 46 17.66 -1.35 1.46
C ASN A 46 16.42 -2.24 1.29
N ALA A 47 15.25 -1.66 1.00
CA ALA A 47 14.01 -2.43 0.88
C ALA A 47 14.04 -3.30 -0.39
N LYS A 48 14.32 -4.60 -0.23
CA LYS A 48 14.29 -5.58 -1.32
C LYS A 48 12.87 -5.64 -1.88
N THR A 49 12.68 -5.00 -3.03
CA THR A 49 11.40 -4.98 -3.72
C THR A 49 11.26 -6.24 -4.55
N GLN A 50 10.17 -6.99 -4.34
CA GLN A 50 9.87 -8.21 -5.09
C GLN A 50 8.47 -8.13 -5.69
N GLU A 51 8.25 -8.85 -6.79
CA GLU A 51 6.91 -8.99 -7.33
C GLU A 51 6.09 -9.89 -6.41
N ILE A 52 4.84 -9.50 -6.17
CA ILE A 52 3.92 -10.26 -5.35
C ILE A 52 2.57 -10.38 -6.05
N GLU A 53 1.84 -11.42 -5.65
CA GLU A 53 0.42 -11.56 -5.93
C GLU A 53 -0.36 -11.60 -4.63
N VAL A 54 -1.45 -10.84 -4.58
CA VAL A 54 -2.38 -10.81 -3.46
C VAL A 54 -3.73 -11.25 -3.99
N ASP A 55 -4.23 -12.37 -3.49
CA ASP A 55 -5.60 -12.77 -3.76
C ASP A 55 -6.51 -12.12 -2.72
N VAL A 56 -7.56 -11.50 -3.21
CA VAL A 56 -8.59 -10.85 -2.39
C VAL A 56 -9.95 -11.36 -2.77
N ILE A 57 -10.84 -11.48 -1.79
CA ILE A 57 -12.20 -11.95 -1.99
C ILE A 57 -13.21 -10.82 -1.72
N ALA A 58 -14.13 -10.63 -2.66
CA ALA A 58 -15.34 -9.83 -2.46
C ALA A 58 -16.52 -10.79 -2.31
N ARG A 59 -17.33 -10.57 -1.27
CA ARG A 59 -18.56 -11.34 -1.02
C ARG A 59 -19.71 -10.39 -0.80
N GLY A 60 -20.82 -10.61 -1.48
CA GLY A 60 -22.04 -9.84 -1.35
C GLY A 60 -21.95 -8.46 -2.00
N LEU A 61 -21.14 -8.28 -3.04
CA LEU A 61 -21.07 -6.98 -3.70
C LEU A 61 -22.36 -6.76 -4.51
N THR A 62 -23.19 -5.82 -4.09
CA THR A 62 -24.44 -5.51 -4.79
C THR A 62 -24.17 -4.64 -6.00
N VAL A 63 -24.49 -5.14 -7.20
CA VAL A 63 -24.36 -4.44 -8.48
C VAL A 63 -25.55 -4.76 -9.37
N LEU A 64 -25.98 -3.79 -10.19
CA LEU A 64 -27.17 -3.96 -11.04
C LEU A 64 -27.02 -5.11 -12.05
N ASN A 65 -25.83 -5.28 -12.62
CA ASN A 65 -25.52 -6.34 -13.58
C ASN A 65 -24.18 -7.01 -13.21
N PRO A 66 -24.18 -8.07 -12.38
CA PRO A 66 -22.96 -8.75 -11.93
C PRO A 66 -22.08 -9.25 -13.07
N GLU A 67 -22.67 -9.84 -14.11
CA GLU A 67 -21.92 -10.40 -15.24
C GLU A 67 -21.15 -9.34 -16.02
N THR A 68 -21.80 -8.21 -16.30
CA THR A 68 -21.17 -7.06 -16.98
C THR A 68 -20.08 -6.46 -16.10
N PHE A 69 -20.34 -6.26 -14.81
CA PHE A 69 -19.37 -5.74 -13.86
C PHE A 69 -18.13 -6.62 -13.78
N LEU A 70 -18.29 -7.93 -13.63
CA LEU A 70 -17.19 -8.90 -13.58
C LEU A 70 -16.38 -8.90 -14.87
N SER A 71 -17.06 -8.83 -16.02
CA SER A 71 -16.41 -8.78 -17.33
C SER A 71 -15.58 -7.51 -17.52
N ASP A 72 -16.08 -6.37 -17.05
CA ASP A 72 -15.37 -5.09 -17.15
C ASP A 72 -14.20 -5.01 -16.15
N LEU A 73 -14.39 -5.55 -14.94
CA LEU A 73 -13.31 -5.69 -13.97
C LEU A 73 -12.21 -6.63 -14.49
N ALA A 74 -12.56 -7.73 -15.16
CA ALA A 74 -11.59 -8.65 -15.76
C ALA A 74 -10.79 -8.02 -16.92
N LYS A 75 -11.36 -7.04 -17.64
CA LYS A 75 -10.67 -6.28 -18.69
C LYS A 75 -9.79 -5.16 -18.13
N THR A 76 -10.00 -4.77 -16.87
CA THR A 76 -9.25 -3.71 -16.22
C THR A 76 -7.81 -4.16 -16.01
N LYS A 77 -6.82 -3.39 -16.49
CA LYS A 77 -5.40 -3.75 -16.33
C LYS A 77 -4.86 -3.39 -14.96
N SER A 78 -5.29 -2.26 -14.40
CA SER A 78 -4.88 -1.78 -13.10
C SER A 78 -6.03 -1.08 -12.37
N THR A 79 -6.00 -1.13 -11.05
CA THR A 79 -6.97 -0.49 -10.16
C THR A 79 -6.23 0.21 -9.03
N LYS A 80 -6.87 1.18 -8.38
CA LYS A 80 -6.30 1.81 -7.20
C LYS A 80 -6.67 0.99 -5.97
N ILE A 81 -5.74 0.89 -5.03
CA ILE A 81 -6.04 0.27 -3.74
C ILE A 81 -5.68 1.19 -2.57
N ILE A 82 -6.50 1.07 -1.53
CA ILE A 82 -6.28 1.68 -0.23
C ILE A 82 -6.20 0.53 0.77
N VAL A 83 -5.11 0.47 1.52
CA VAL A 83 -4.88 -0.59 2.51
C VAL A 83 -4.83 0.06 3.88
N ARG A 84 -5.79 -0.26 4.74
CA ARG A 84 -5.91 0.35 6.09
C ARG A 84 -5.86 1.89 6.06
N ASN A 85 -6.68 2.52 5.21
CA ASN A 85 -6.71 3.98 5.00
C ASN A 85 -5.39 4.60 4.49
N GLN A 86 -4.45 3.79 3.98
CA GLN A 86 -3.24 4.28 3.33
C GLN A 86 -3.34 4.05 1.82
N PRO A 87 -3.33 5.12 1.00
CA PRO A 87 -3.35 4.96 -0.44
C PRO A 87 -2.02 4.36 -0.90
N TYR A 88 -2.08 3.22 -1.59
CA TYR A 88 -0.89 2.60 -2.16
C TYR A 88 -0.61 3.11 -3.58
N GLY A 89 -1.67 3.44 -4.32
CA GLY A 89 -1.61 3.80 -5.73
C GLY A 89 -2.19 2.70 -6.61
N GLN A 90 -1.62 2.52 -7.81
CA GLN A 90 -2.13 1.55 -8.78
C GLN A 90 -1.49 0.17 -8.60
N ILE A 91 -2.32 -0.87 -8.66
CA ILE A 91 -1.91 -2.29 -8.69
C ILE A 91 -2.53 -2.98 -9.90
N GLY A 92 -1.83 -3.96 -10.47
CA GLY A 92 -2.33 -4.72 -11.62
C GLY A 92 -3.45 -5.66 -11.21
N VAL A 93 -4.48 -5.80 -12.05
CA VAL A 93 -5.49 -6.84 -11.90
C VAL A 93 -5.11 -7.97 -12.85
N LYS A 94 -4.72 -9.12 -12.29
CA LYS A 94 -4.23 -10.28 -13.08
C LYS A 94 -5.37 -11.22 -13.46
N LYS A 95 -6.29 -11.46 -12.53
CA LYS A 95 -7.39 -12.41 -12.73
C LYS A 95 -8.59 -12.00 -11.88
N VAL A 96 -9.79 -12.18 -12.45
CA VAL A 96 -11.07 -12.08 -11.75
C VAL A 96 -11.80 -13.39 -11.97
N GLN A 97 -12.22 -14.04 -10.90
CA GLN A 97 -12.94 -15.30 -10.92
C GLN A 97 -14.27 -15.13 -10.19
N ALA A 98 -15.38 -15.38 -10.89
CA ALA A 98 -16.70 -15.41 -10.28
C ALA A 98 -16.84 -16.59 -9.32
N LEU A 99 -17.53 -16.37 -8.20
CA LEU A 99 -17.82 -17.38 -7.19
C LEU A 99 -19.34 -17.60 -7.14
N PRO A 100 -19.89 -18.54 -7.93
CA PRO A 100 -21.34 -18.75 -7.96
C PRO A 100 -21.86 -19.27 -6.63
N ARG A 101 -23.04 -18.79 -6.21
CA ARG A 101 -23.74 -19.31 -5.04
C ARG A 101 -24.61 -20.49 -5.41
N SER A 102 -24.63 -21.48 -4.54
CA SER A 102 -25.49 -22.64 -4.66
C SER A 102 -26.16 -22.95 -3.33
N VAL A 103 -27.29 -23.63 -3.42
CA VAL A 103 -28.05 -24.17 -2.29
C VAL A 103 -27.96 -25.68 -2.28
N ALA A 104 -27.88 -26.25 -1.08
CA ALA A 104 -27.97 -27.68 -0.87
C ALA A 104 -29.43 -28.12 -0.99
N VAL A 105 -29.70 -29.03 -1.93
CA VAL A 105 -31.04 -29.59 -2.17
C VAL A 105 -31.04 -31.07 -1.79
N PRO A 106 -31.74 -31.46 -0.70
CA PRO A 106 -31.87 -32.86 -0.32
C PRO A 106 -32.69 -33.61 -1.37
N GLN A 107 -32.30 -34.86 -1.64
CA GLN A 107 -32.93 -35.73 -2.62
C GLN A 107 -33.76 -36.83 -1.94
N PRO A 108 -34.76 -37.42 -2.62
CA PRO A 108 -35.58 -38.49 -2.06
C PRO A 108 -34.79 -39.75 -1.65
N ASP A 109 -33.60 -39.96 -2.22
CA ASP A 109 -32.68 -41.07 -1.89
C ASP A 109 -31.78 -40.78 -0.68
N GLY A 110 -31.95 -39.63 -0.01
CA GLY A 110 -31.13 -39.20 1.12
C GLY A 110 -29.81 -38.52 0.73
N THR A 111 -29.49 -38.40 -0.56
CA THR A 111 -28.31 -37.66 -1.03
C THR A 111 -28.54 -36.14 -1.02
N VAL A 112 -27.46 -35.36 -1.14
CA VAL A 112 -27.51 -33.89 -1.24
C VAL A 112 -26.85 -33.46 -2.54
N LYS A 113 -27.53 -32.61 -3.30
CA LYS A 113 -27.01 -32.01 -4.54
C LYS A 113 -26.91 -30.50 -4.40
N SER A 114 -25.92 -29.91 -5.03
CA SER A 114 -25.76 -28.46 -5.15
C SER A 114 -26.52 -27.97 -6.38
N TYR A 115 -27.42 -27.01 -6.20
CA TYR A 115 -28.15 -26.34 -7.28
C TYR A 115 -27.93 -24.82 -7.23
N PRO A 116 -28.03 -24.10 -8.35
CA PRO A 116 -28.04 -22.64 -8.35
C PRO A 116 -29.11 -22.11 -7.40
N ASP A 117 -28.76 -21.09 -6.64
CA ASP A 117 -29.69 -20.48 -5.69
C ASP A 117 -30.77 -19.68 -6.44
N PRO A 118 -32.07 -20.00 -6.25
CA PRO A 118 -33.16 -19.42 -7.03
C PRO A 118 -33.58 -18.02 -6.56
N ARG A 119 -32.95 -17.47 -5.51
CA ARG A 119 -33.31 -16.17 -4.94
C ARG A 119 -33.06 -15.03 -5.93
N PRO A 120 -34.08 -14.22 -6.27
CA PRO A 120 -33.94 -13.15 -7.27
C PRO A 120 -32.96 -12.06 -6.83
N GLU A 121 -32.75 -11.86 -5.54
CA GLU A 121 -31.79 -10.86 -5.02
C GLU A 121 -30.34 -11.20 -5.40
N LEU A 122 -30.05 -12.48 -5.65
CA LEU A 122 -28.72 -12.92 -6.05
C LEU A 122 -28.37 -12.52 -7.49
N SER A 123 -29.37 -12.21 -8.33
CA SER A 123 -29.15 -11.62 -9.65
C SER A 123 -28.48 -10.25 -9.59
N TYR A 124 -28.47 -9.60 -8.41
CA TYR A 124 -27.79 -8.33 -8.18
C TYR A 124 -26.54 -8.48 -7.30
N THR A 125 -26.06 -9.70 -7.07
CA THR A 125 -24.91 -9.97 -6.19
C THR A 125 -23.74 -10.52 -6.98
N ALA A 126 -22.57 -9.91 -6.83
CA ALA A 126 -21.31 -10.40 -7.36
C ALA A 126 -20.40 -10.88 -6.23
N ASP A 127 -20.13 -12.19 -6.21
CA ASP A 127 -19.06 -12.77 -5.41
C ASP A 127 -17.87 -13.09 -6.32
N MET A 128 -16.66 -12.73 -5.91
CA MET A 128 -15.49 -12.91 -6.75
C MET A 128 -14.20 -13.04 -5.97
N LEU A 129 -13.26 -13.77 -6.56
CA LEU A 129 -11.85 -13.81 -6.20
C LEU A 129 -11.08 -12.99 -7.22
N ILE A 130 -10.27 -12.04 -6.73
CA ILE A 130 -9.45 -11.15 -7.57
C ILE A 130 -7.99 -11.40 -7.21
N THR A 131 -7.16 -11.65 -8.21
CA THR A 131 -5.71 -11.71 -8.05
C THR A 131 -5.11 -10.37 -8.46
N LEU A 132 -4.54 -9.67 -7.49
CA LEU A 132 -3.84 -8.41 -7.67
C LEU A 132 -2.34 -8.67 -7.80
N GLY A 133 -1.67 -8.05 -8.78
CA GLY A 133 -0.24 -8.18 -9.02
C GLY A 133 0.46 -6.84 -8.86
N GLY A 134 1.51 -6.79 -8.04
CA GLY A 134 2.26 -5.57 -7.79
C GLY A 134 3.65 -5.84 -7.25
N LYS A 135 4.43 -4.77 -7.06
CA LYS A 135 5.73 -4.85 -6.40
C LYS A 135 5.56 -4.48 -4.93
N ALA A 136 6.09 -5.26 -4.00
CA ALA A 136 6.06 -4.96 -2.58
C ALA A 136 7.45 -4.91 -1.99
N GLN A 137 7.61 -4.11 -0.94
CA GLN A 137 8.82 -4.15 -0.13
C GLN A 137 8.74 -5.35 0.80
N ILE A 138 9.74 -6.22 0.76
CA ILE A 138 9.81 -7.37 1.65
C ILE A 138 10.50 -6.95 2.95
N THR A 139 9.79 -7.11 4.07
CA THR A 139 10.30 -6.88 5.43
C THR A 139 10.28 -8.20 6.22
N ASP A 140 10.89 -8.21 7.40
CA ASP A 140 10.88 -9.39 8.29
C ASP A 140 9.45 -9.81 8.67
N ASP A 141 8.51 -8.86 8.70
CA ASP A 141 7.09 -9.07 9.03
C ASP A 141 6.22 -9.47 7.81
N GLY A 142 6.80 -9.49 6.61
CA GLY A 142 6.15 -9.85 5.35
C GLY A 142 6.14 -8.75 4.29
N PRO A 143 5.39 -8.96 3.19
CA PRO A 143 5.28 -7.99 2.10
C PRO A 143 4.48 -6.74 2.49
N VAL A 144 4.99 -5.58 2.10
CA VAL A 144 4.42 -4.26 2.40
C VAL A 144 4.00 -3.57 1.11
N LEU A 145 2.70 -3.27 0.98
CA LEU A 145 2.14 -2.37 -0.04
C LEU A 145 1.65 -1.10 0.67
N GLY A 146 2.58 -0.23 1.05
CA GLY A 146 2.34 0.91 1.94
C GLY A 146 2.27 0.51 3.41
N VAL A 147 1.48 -0.51 3.73
CA VAL A 147 1.43 -1.18 5.04
C VAL A 147 1.62 -2.70 4.88
N PRO A 148 2.04 -3.43 5.94
CA PRO A 148 2.16 -4.88 5.87
C PRO A 148 0.82 -5.54 5.53
N ILE A 149 0.83 -6.42 4.53
CA ILE A 149 -0.35 -7.18 4.10
C ILE A 149 -0.23 -8.62 4.58
N LYS A 150 -1.27 -9.09 5.25
CA LYS A 150 -1.41 -10.46 5.73
C LYS A 150 -2.79 -10.98 5.32
N ILE A 151 -2.99 -12.29 5.46
CA ILE A 151 -4.32 -12.89 5.30
C ILE A 151 -5.28 -12.21 6.29
N GLY A 152 -6.46 -11.83 5.82
CA GLY A 152 -7.46 -11.09 6.58
C GLY A 152 -7.32 -9.57 6.53
N THR A 153 -6.25 -9.03 5.97
CA THR A 153 -6.12 -7.56 5.79
C THR A 153 -7.25 -7.03 4.90
N PRO A 154 -8.02 -6.02 5.35
CA PRO A 154 -9.01 -5.37 4.50
C PRO A 154 -8.30 -4.47 3.48
N ILE A 155 -8.74 -4.56 2.23
CA ILE A 155 -8.29 -3.72 1.13
C ILE A 155 -9.52 -3.08 0.50
N GLU A 156 -9.43 -1.81 0.18
CA GLU A 156 -10.42 -1.12 -0.63
C GLU A 156 -9.92 -1.07 -2.06
N ILE A 157 -10.79 -1.42 -3.00
CA ILE A 157 -10.53 -1.32 -4.43
C ILE A 157 -11.32 -0.14 -4.97
N GLU A 158 -10.64 0.80 -5.61
CA GLU A 158 -11.21 2.02 -6.17
C GLU A 158 -10.97 2.07 -7.69
N GLY A 159 -12.07 2.12 -8.43
CA GLY A 159 -12.11 2.34 -9.88
C GLY A 159 -12.88 3.61 -10.24
N GLN A 160 -13.19 3.77 -11.52
CA GLN A 160 -13.91 4.97 -11.98
C GLN A 160 -15.37 5.00 -11.53
N SER A 161 -16.04 3.85 -11.50
CA SER A 161 -17.47 3.71 -11.22
C SER A 161 -17.76 2.81 -10.01
N TYR A 162 -16.71 2.39 -9.29
CA TYR A 162 -16.85 1.45 -8.18
C TYR A 162 -15.84 1.76 -7.06
N HIS A 163 -16.27 1.51 -5.83
CA HIS A 163 -15.44 1.53 -4.64
C HIS A 163 -16.00 0.50 -3.66
N PHE A 164 -15.20 -0.51 -3.30
CA PHE A 164 -15.67 -1.58 -2.42
C PHE A 164 -14.55 -2.22 -1.59
N ASN A 165 -14.96 -2.85 -0.50
CA ASN A 165 -14.07 -3.54 0.43
C ASN A 165 -13.91 -5.02 0.04
N VAL A 166 -12.69 -5.51 0.17
CA VAL A 166 -12.33 -6.93 0.01
C VAL A 166 -11.42 -7.37 1.14
N SER A 167 -11.33 -8.68 1.36
CA SER A 167 -10.42 -9.26 2.34
C SER A 167 -9.33 -10.06 1.64
N THR A 168 -8.08 -9.89 2.07
CA THR A 168 -6.97 -10.70 1.59
C THR A 168 -7.11 -12.16 2.02
N VAL A 169 -7.02 -13.08 1.07
CA VAL A 169 -7.09 -14.53 1.32
C VAL A 169 -5.75 -15.24 1.12
N ALA A 170 -4.88 -14.70 0.26
CA ALA A 170 -3.52 -15.21 0.08
C ALA A 170 -2.55 -14.11 -0.34
N VAL A 171 -1.29 -14.26 0.05
CA VAL A 171 -0.18 -13.41 -0.38
C VAL A 171 0.94 -14.33 -0.86
N ARG A 172 1.35 -14.18 -2.12
CA ARG A 172 2.42 -14.95 -2.76
C ARG A 172 3.53 -14.00 -3.16
N VAL A 173 4.75 -14.30 -2.75
CA VAL A 173 5.94 -13.61 -3.26
C VAL A 173 6.44 -14.38 -4.48
N LEU A 174 6.58 -13.68 -5.60
CA LEU A 174 7.10 -14.24 -6.83
C LEU A 174 8.63 -14.10 -6.79
N ASN A 175 9.32 -15.23 -6.89
CA ASN A 175 10.79 -15.30 -6.94
C ASN A 175 11.30 -15.07 -8.35
#